data_AF-T1BRZ8-F1
#
_entry.id   AF-T1BRZ8-F1
#
_cell.length_a   1.000
_cell.length_b   1.000
_cell.length_c   1.000
_cell.angle_alpha   90.00
_cell.angle_beta   90.00
_cell.angle_gamma   90.00
#
_symmetry.space_group_name_H-M   'P 1'
#
loop_
_entity.id
_entity.type
_entity.pdbx_description
1 polymer ?
#
loop_
_entity_poly.entity_id
_entity_poly.type
_entity_poly.pdbx_seq_one_letter_code
_entity_poly.pdbx_strand_id
1 'polypeptide(L)' 'MSSEVSKSLTNPPATRSAPTPARSSRALTAPEFHELAQVPPATEWFANIDNPNTRRAYRNDLEEFMTFVGISTPDELR' A
#
# COMPACT_ATOMS: atom_id res chain seq x y z
N MET A 1 -37.20 -27.43 -33.45
CA MET A 1 -36.39 -26.46 -34.21
C MET A 1 -35.84 -25.42 -33.26
N SER A 2 -34.50 -25.29 -33.28
CA SER A 2 -33.64 -24.12 -32.97
C SER A 2 -33.98 -23.26 -31.75
N SER A 3 -33.20 -23.30 -30.66
CA SER A 3 -31.83 -22.79 -30.45
C SER A 3 -31.75 -21.28 -30.16
N GLU A 4 -31.08 -21.00 -29.04
CA GLU A 4 -30.39 -19.76 -28.62
C GLU A 4 -31.29 -18.55 -28.27
N VAL A 5 -31.10 -17.86 -27.14
CA VAL A 5 -29.91 -17.06 -26.78
C VAL A 5 -29.84 -16.96 -25.24
N SER A 6 -28.92 -17.67 -24.57
CA SER A 6 -27.61 -17.21 -24.08
C SER A 6 -27.53 -15.81 -23.43
N LYS A 7 -27.36 -15.85 -22.09
CA LYS A 7 -26.52 -14.97 -21.25
C LYS A 7 -26.87 -13.48 -21.23
N SER A 8 -27.71 -13.12 -20.25
CA SER A 8 -27.68 -11.77 -19.66
C SER A 8 -26.35 -11.63 -18.90
N LEU A 9 -25.32 -11.11 -19.59
CA LEU A 9 -24.03 -10.80 -18.99
C LEU A 9 -24.23 -9.57 -18.11
N THR A 10 -24.38 -9.83 -16.82
CA THR A 10 -24.24 -8.84 -15.74
C THR A 10 -23.01 -7.97 -16.02
N ASN A 11 -23.21 -6.66 -16.10
CA ASN A 11 -22.13 -5.69 -16.14
C ASN A 11 -21.21 -5.94 -14.93
N PRO A 12 -19.89 -6.08 -15.09
CA PRO A 12 -18.99 -6.04 -13.94
C PRO A 12 -19.09 -4.64 -13.31
N PRO A 13 -18.98 -4.51 -11.98
CA PRO A 13 -19.00 -3.19 -11.35
C PRO A 13 -17.82 -2.38 -11.91
N ALA A 14 -18.11 -1.15 -12.35
CA ALA A 14 -17.11 -0.20 -12.79
C ALA A 14 -15.98 -0.15 -11.77
N THR A 15 -14.79 -0.59 -12.19
CA THR A 15 -13.56 -0.45 -11.42
C THR A 15 -13.41 1.03 -11.09
N ARG A 16 -13.65 1.39 -9.83
CA ARG A 16 -13.38 2.73 -9.33
C ARG A 16 -11.87 2.89 -9.40
N SER A 17 -11.36 3.43 -10.50
CA SER A 17 -9.96 3.85 -10.62
C SER A 17 -9.69 4.81 -9.49
N ALA A 18 -9.05 4.32 -8.43
CA ALA A 18 -8.49 5.18 -7.40
C ALA A 18 -7.55 6.17 -8.12
N PRO A 19 -7.54 7.45 -7.74
CA PRO A 19 -6.55 8.36 -8.28
C PRO A 19 -5.18 7.83 -7.86
N THR A 20 -4.44 7.26 -8.81
CA THR A 20 -3.03 6.97 -8.62
C THR A 20 -2.37 8.32 -8.33
N PRO A 21 -1.82 8.58 -7.13
CA PRO A 21 -1.08 9.81 -6.91
C PRO A 21 -0.01 9.84 -7.99
N ALA A 22 0.05 10.95 -8.75
CA ALA A 22 1.10 11.17 -9.71
C ALA A 22 2.42 11.14 -8.94
N ARG A 23 3.07 9.97 -8.91
CA ARG A 23 4.36 9.79 -8.24
C ARG A 23 5.33 10.66 -9.02
N SER A 24 5.70 11.80 -8.46
CA SER A 24 6.81 12.57 -8.99
C SER A 24 8.04 11.68 -8.90
N SER A 25 8.50 11.13 -10.03
CA SER A 25 9.69 10.29 -10.13
C SER A 25 11.01 11.07 -9.91
N ARG A 26 10.97 12.15 -9.12
CA ARG A 26 12.15 12.92 -8.75
C ARG A 26 12.80 12.24 -7.57
N ALA A 27 14.05 11.82 -7.74
CA ALA A 27 14.87 11.35 -6.63
C ALA A 27 15.09 12.48 -5.60
N LEU A 28 15.04 12.13 -4.31
CA LEU A 28 15.38 13.06 -3.24
C LEU A 28 16.88 13.38 -3.28
N THR A 29 17.22 14.64 -3.04
CA THR A 29 18.59 15.05 -2.73
C THR A 29 19.00 14.54 -1.34
N ALA A 30 20.29 14.46 -1.06
CA ALA A 30 20.80 14.03 0.25
C ALA A 30 20.13 14.74 1.47
N PRO A 31 19.95 16.07 1.48
CA PRO A 31 19.25 16.73 2.58
C PRO A 31 17.76 16.37 2.65
N GLU A 32 17.05 16.32 1.52
CA GLU A 32 15.63 15.89 1.48
C GLU A 32 15.46 14.44 1.96
N PHE A 33 16.44 13.57 1.71
CA PHE A 33 16.44 12.20 2.24
C PHE A 33 16.67 12.19 3.75
N HIS A 34 17.59 13.03 4.26
CA HIS A 34 17.81 13.15 5.71
C HIS A 34 16.57 13.66 6.45
N GLU A 35 15.74 14.50 5.83
CA GLU A 35 14.47 14.93 6.41
C GLU A 35 13.49 13.77 6.64
N LEU A 36 13.66 12.63 5.95
CA LEU A 36 12.85 11.43 6.21
C LEU A 36 13.08 10.85 7.61
N ALA A 37 14.18 11.19 8.29
CA ALA A 37 14.38 10.81 9.69
C ALA A 37 13.35 11.48 10.64
N GLN A 38 12.69 12.55 10.20
CA GLN A 38 11.58 13.20 10.92
C GLN A 38 10.22 12.55 10.61
N VAL A 39 10.17 11.57 9.71
CA VAL A 39 8.93 10.84 9.42
C VAL A 39 8.49 10.12 10.70
N PRO A 40 7.21 10.21 11.06
CA PRO A 40 6.73 9.63 12.29
C PRO A 40 6.91 8.09 12.32
N PRO A 41 6.84 7.48 13.52
CA PRO A 41 6.93 6.03 13.67
C PRO A 41 5.96 5.29 12.74
N ALA A 42 6.31 4.05 12.36
CA ALA A 42 5.48 3.22 11.48
C ALA A 42 4.02 3.12 11.97
N THR A 43 3.78 3.12 13.29
CA THR A 43 2.45 3.15 13.91
C THR A 43 1.60 4.35 13.46
N GLU A 44 2.18 5.54 13.40
CA GLU A 44 1.49 6.75 12.91
C GLU A 44 1.29 6.71 11.40
N TRP A 45 2.23 6.12 10.65
CA TRP A 45 2.05 5.93 9.21
C TRP A 45 0.89 4.98 8.89
N PHE A 46 0.72 3.88 9.65
CA PHE A 46 -0.43 2.98 9.48
C PHE A 46 -1.77 3.65 9.74
N ALA A 47 -1.82 4.63 10.64
CA ALA A 47 -3.04 5.40 10.92
C ALA A 47 -3.49 6.21 9.69
N ASN A 48 -2.55 6.64 8.85
CA ASN A 48 -2.82 7.39 7.61
C ASN A 48 -3.23 6.51 6.42
N ILE A 49 -3.23 5.18 6.56
CA ILE A 49 -3.68 4.28 5.49
C ILE A 49 -5.18 4.01 5.69
N ASP A 50 -6.05 4.65 4.93
CA ASP A 50 -7.52 4.50 5.09
C ASP A 50 -8.03 3.09 4.77
N ASN A 51 -7.48 2.44 3.74
CA ASN A 51 -7.93 1.13 3.31
C ASN A 51 -7.48 0.05 4.32
N PRO A 52 -8.41 -0.63 5.03
CA PRO A 52 -8.06 -1.61 6.04
C PRO A 52 -7.37 -2.85 5.46
N ASN A 53 -7.65 -3.22 4.21
CA ASN A 53 -6.98 -4.34 3.55
C ASN A 53 -5.53 -3.98 3.21
N THR A 54 -5.31 -2.78 2.68
CA THR A 54 -3.96 -2.26 2.42
C THR A 54 -3.17 -2.15 3.72
N ARG A 55 -3.77 -1.59 4.78
CA ARG A 55 -3.12 -1.48 6.09
C ARG A 55 -2.73 -2.84 6.67
N ARG A 56 -3.55 -3.88 6.47
CA ARG A 56 -3.24 -5.26 6.90
C ARG A 56 -2.10 -5.87 6.11
N ALA A 57 -2.09 -5.72 4.78
CA ALA A 57 -1.01 -6.23 3.94
C ALA A 57 0.34 -5.63 4.35
N TYR A 58 0.42 -4.30 4.46
CA TYR A 58 1.67 -3.63 4.86
C TYR A 58 2.12 -4.00 6.28
N ARG A 59 1.22 -4.28 7.22
CA ARG A 59 1.61 -4.78 8.55
C ARG A 59 2.28 -6.15 8.45
N ASN A 60 1.68 -7.08 7.72
CA ASN A 60 2.24 -8.41 7.54
C ASN A 60 3.60 -8.36 6.83
N ASP A 61 3.70 -7.55 5.76
CA ASP A 61 4.94 -7.37 5.02
C ASP A 61 6.05 -6.78 5.92
N LEU A 62 5.69 -5.85 6.81
CA LEU A 62 6.62 -5.25 7.76
C LEU A 62 7.08 -6.25 8.83
N GLU A 63 6.17 -7.07 9.38
CA GLU A 63 6.49 -8.12 10.35
C GLU A 63 7.40 -9.20 9.74
N GLU A 64 7.13 -9.60 8.49
CA GLU A 64 7.96 -10.55 7.74
C GLU A 64 9.36 -9.96 7.48
N PHE A 65 9.42 -8.70 7.06
CA PHE A 65 10.69 -8.00 6.86
C PHE A 65 11.51 -7.92 8.16
N MET A 66 10.90 -7.52 9.27
CA MET A 66 11.55 -7.46 10.59
C MET A 66 12.10 -8.81 11.02
N THR A 67 11.31 -9.87 10.86
CA THR A 67 11.73 -11.24 11.14
C THR A 67 12.93 -11.64 10.27
N PHE A 68 12.90 -11.28 8.99
CA PHE A 68 13.97 -11.60 8.03
C PHE A 68 15.30 -10.91 8.38
N VAL A 69 15.27 -9.63 8.78
CA VAL A 69 16.49 -8.87 9.12
C VAL A 69 16.91 -9.00 10.60
N GLY A 70 16.11 -9.67 11.43
CA GLY A 70 16.38 -9.86 12.86
C GLY A 70 16.09 -8.64 13.73
N ILE A 71 15.24 -7.73 13.26
CA ILE A 71 14.78 -6.56 14.02
C ILE A 71 13.56 -6.95 14.85
N SER A 72 13.56 -6.56 16.14
CA SER A 72 12.48 -6.95 17.07
C SER A 72 11.37 -5.91 17.18
N THR A 73 11.69 -4.64 16.92
CA THR A 73 10.74 -3.54 17.04
C THR A 73 10.81 -2.56 15.86
N PRO A 74 9.69 -1.93 15.46
CA PRO A 74 9.70 -0.89 14.42
C PRO A 74 10.60 0.30 14.70
N ASP A 75 10.86 0.60 15.96
CA ASP A 75 11.71 1.72 16.38
C ASP A 75 13.19 1.52 16.05
N GLU A 76 13.64 0.28 15.82
CA GLU A 76 15.01 -0.06 15.42
C GLU A 76 15.30 0.21 13.94
N LEU A 77 14.30 0.55 13.11
CA LEU A 77 14.46 0.86 11.69
C LEU A 77 14.99 2.28 11.40
N ARG A 78 15.44 3.02 12.42
CA ARG A 78 15.90 4.40 12.31
C ARG A 78 17.39 4.53 11.98
#